data_AF-A0A353K1A0-F1
#
_entry.id   AF-A0A353K1A0-F1
#
_cell.length_a   1.000
_cell.length_b   1.000
_cell.length_c   1.000
_cell.angle_alpha   90.00
_cell.angle_beta   90.00
_cell.angle_gamma   90.00
#
_symmetry.space_group_name_H-M   'P 1'
#
loop_
_entity.id
_entity.type
_entity.pdbx_description
1 polymer ?
#
loop_
_entity_poly.entity_id
_entity_poly.type
_entity_poly.pdbx_seq_one_letter_code
_entity_poly.pdbx_strand_id
1 'polypeptide(L)'
;VYGKWIDKFQKRYDELLCFKTHAASLNNPREFDSLYLQYFDAYLKQAYNAIQNLKNSNYEVLMKKEKSLGEICHHDTANHNFLITESLDIYLVDFDYCILDTHLHDLASIIIRNLRYGNWNYSNMEFILDNYSKKIPVDENDLYLIYCFMEFPQDFWQIGLQYYVEKQKWTEGNFLRRLKKTTADFKERNEFLKEFYSRVSKDN
;
A
#
# COMPACT_ATOMS: atom_id res chain seq x y z
N VAL A 1 2.05 10.42 9.97
CA VAL A 1 1.97 9.89 11.34
C VAL A 1 3.15 8.99 11.68
N TYR A 2 4.17 9.54 12.34
CA TYR A 2 5.30 8.74 12.84
C TYR A 2 4.87 7.67 13.85
N GLY A 3 5.42 6.46 13.69
CA GLY A 3 5.31 5.38 14.67
C GLY A 3 3.93 4.73 14.80
N LYS A 4 2.96 5.05 13.93
CA LYS A 4 1.58 4.52 14.02
C LYS A 4 1.22 3.53 12.93
N TRP A 5 2.12 3.20 12.02
CA TRP A 5 1.80 2.30 10.91
C TRP A 5 1.53 0.87 11.36
N ILE A 6 2.20 0.39 12.41
CA ILE A 6 1.90 -0.92 13.03
C ILE A 6 0.47 -0.95 13.56
N ASP A 7 0.08 0.06 14.36
CA ASP A 7 -1.29 0.17 14.91
C ASP A 7 -2.35 0.28 13.80
N LYS A 8 -2.07 1.10 12.77
CA LYS A 8 -2.95 1.27 11.61
C LYS A 8 -3.12 -0.06 10.85
N PHE A 9 -2.04 -0.77 10.57
CA PHE A 9 -2.09 -2.07 9.89
C PHE A 9 -2.81 -3.12 10.73
N GLN A 10 -2.60 -3.13 12.05
CA GLN A 10 -3.33 -4.02 12.96
C GLN A 10 -4.83 -3.76 12.90
N LYS A 11 -5.26 -2.50 13.01
CA LYS A 11 -6.67 -2.13 12.88
C LYS A 11 -7.27 -2.62 11.55
N ARG A 12 -6.55 -2.41 10.45
CA ARG A 12 -6.99 -2.83 9.11
C ARG A 12 -7.05 -4.35 8.96
N TYR A 13 -6.12 -5.07 9.59
CA TYR A 13 -6.14 -6.53 9.67
C TYR A 13 -7.37 -7.04 10.42
N ASP A 14 -7.71 -6.42 11.55
CA ASP A 14 -8.89 -6.77 12.32
C ASP A 14 -10.18 -6.48 11.52
N GLU A 15 -10.22 -5.37 10.77
CA GLU A 15 -11.30 -5.05 9.85
C GLU A 15 -11.43 -6.09 8.72
N LEU A 16 -10.32 -6.58 8.14
CA LEU A 16 -10.37 -7.69 7.17
C LEU A 16 -11.07 -8.90 7.76
N LEU A 17 -10.73 -9.30 9.00
CA LEU A 17 -11.39 -10.42 9.68
C LEU A 17 -12.91 -10.18 9.80
N CYS A 18 -13.32 -8.97 10.18
CA CYS A 18 -14.73 -8.60 10.20
C CYS A 18 -15.40 -8.74 8.82
N PHE A 19 -14.72 -8.36 7.74
CA PHE A 19 -15.23 -8.50 6.37
C PHE A 19 -15.44 -9.97 6.01
N LYS A 20 -14.49 -10.86 6.36
CA LYS A 20 -14.64 -12.32 6.16
C LYS A 20 -15.84 -12.87 6.89
N THR A 21 -16.00 -12.52 8.17
CA THR A 21 -17.14 -12.97 8.98
C THR A 21 -18.45 -12.50 8.36
N HIS A 22 -18.52 -11.24 7.92
CA HIS A 22 -19.72 -10.72 7.25
C HIS A 22 -20.02 -11.50 5.96
N ALA A 23 -19.05 -11.59 5.04
CA ALA A 23 -19.21 -12.27 3.77
C ALA A 23 -19.61 -13.75 3.92
N ALA A 24 -19.00 -14.46 4.88
CA ALA A 24 -19.31 -15.86 5.15
C ALA A 24 -20.66 -16.09 5.83
N SER A 25 -21.24 -15.07 6.45
CA SER A 25 -22.57 -15.15 7.11
C SER A 25 -23.75 -14.94 6.15
N LEU A 26 -23.48 -14.56 4.89
CA LEU A 26 -24.52 -14.26 3.91
C LEU A 26 -25.19 -15.56 3.43
N ASN A 27 -26.52 -15.63 3.57
CA ASN A 27 -27.32 -16.75 3.05
C ASN A 27 -27.30 -16.83 1.52
N ASN A 28 -27.21 -15.68 0.85
CA ASN A 28 -27.14 -15.55 -0.61
C ASN A 28 -25.94 -14.67 -0.97
N PRO A 29 -24.71 -15.24 -1.02
CA PRO A 29 -23.52 -14.48 -1.37
C PRO A 29 -23.62 -14.02 -2.82
N ARG A 30 -23.29 -12.75 -3.05
CA ARG A 30 -23.28 -12.18 -4.39
C ARG A 30 -21.94 -12.48 -5.08
N GLU A 31 -21.82 -12.08 -6.34
CA GLU A 31 -20.59 -12.31 -7.11
C GLU A 31 -19.39 -11.64 -6.43
N PHE A 32 -19.59 -10.44 -5.87
CA PHE A 32 -18.55 -9.74 -5.14
C PHE A 32 -18.07 -10.54 -3.93
N ASP A 33 -18.99 -11.03 -3.10
CA ASP A 33 -18.67 -11.74 -1.86
C ASP A 33 -17.87 -13.02 -2.17
N SER A 34 -18.29 -13.74 -3.21
CA SER A 34 -17.64 -14.97 -3.67
C SER A 34 -16.21 -14.71 -4.17
N LEU A 35 -16.02 -13.69 -5.01
CA LEU A 35 -14.70 -13.31 -5.50
C LEU A 35 -13.81 -12.76 -4.38
N TYR A 36 -14.38 -12.03 -3.43
CA TYR A 36 -13.64 -11.48 -2.29
C TYR A 36 -13.09 -12.60 -1.41
N LEU A 37 -13.93 -13.58 -1.07
CA LEU A 37 -13.55 -14.75 -0.27
C LEU A 37 -12.49 -15.62 -0.97
N GLN A 38 -12.53 -15.74 -2.30
CA GLN A 38 -11.53 -16.50 -3.06
C GLN A 38 -10.09 -16.02 -2.82
N TYR A 39 -9.87 -14.71 -2.71
CA TYR A 39 -8.54 -14.12 -2.51
C TYR A 39 -8.24 -13.76 -1.05
N PHE A 40 -9.24 -13.85 -0.18
CA PHE A 40 -9.19 -13.30 1.18
C PHE A 40 -8.01 -13.84 1.99
N ASP A 41 -7.85 -15.17 2.07
CA ASP A 41 -6.84 -15.77 2.95
C ASP A 41 -5.42 -15.42 2.53
N ALA A 42 -5.17 -15.27 1.22
CA ALA A 42 -3.88 -14.85 0.73
C ALA A 42 -3.55 -13.40 1.09
N TYR A 43 -4.52 -12.48 0.94
CA TYR A 43 -4.32 -11.10 1.34
C TYR A 43 -4.27 -10.93 2.86
N LEU A 44 -5.05 -11.69 3.63
CA LEU A 44 -4.96 -11.70 5.08
C LEU A 44 -3.55 -12.10 5.55
N LYS A 45 -2.96 -13.14 4.93
CA LYS A 45 -1.59 -13.55 5.21
C LYS A 45 -0.58 -12.44 4.93
N GLN A 46 -0.75 -11.70 3.83
CA GLN A 46 0.12 -10.56 3.52
C GLN A 46 -0.04 -9.42 4.51
N ALA A 47 -1.26 -9.11 4.94
CA ALA A 47 -1.50 -8.12 5.99
C ALA A 47 -0.81 -8.51 7.30
N TYR A 48 -0.93 -9.79 7.70
CA TYR A 48 -0.23 -10.32 8.87
C TYR A 48 1.30 -10.20 8.74
N ASN A 49 1.86 -10.66 7.62
CA ASN A 49 3.30 -10.60 7.37
C ASN A 49 3.82 -9.16 7.39
N ALA A 50 3.12 -8.23 6.73
CA ALA A 50 3.50 -6.83 6.72
C ALA A 50 3.58 -6.24 8.14
N ILE A 51 2.65 -6.62 9.03
CA ILE A 51 2.69 -6.22 10.44
C ILE A 51 3.90 -6.83 11.16
N GLN A 52 4.19 -8.12 10.97
CA GLN A 52 5.33 -8.79 11.62
C GLN A 52 6.66 -8.24 11.12
N ASN A 53 6.81 -8.09 9.80
CA ASN A 53 8.01 -7.53 9.18
C ASN A 53 8.24 -6.08 9.65
N LEU A 54 7.19 -5.28 9.77
CA LEU A 54 7.30 -3.91 10.29
C LEU A 54 7.64 -3.86 11.79
N LYS A 55 7.17 -4.84 12.59
CA LYS A 55 7.53 -4.98 14.02
C LYS A 55 8.98 -5.44 14.22
N ASN A 56 9.48 -6.28 13.32
CA ASN A 56 10.82 -6.85 13.38
C ASN A 56 11.88 -5.98 12.69
N SER A 57 11.47 -4.91 12.03
CA SER A 57 12.40 -3.95 11.42
C SER A 57 12.87 -2.89 12.43
N ASN A 58 13.74 -2.00 11.97
CA ASN A 58 14.14 -0.81 12.71
C ASN A 58 13.09 0.33 12.72
N TYR A 59 11.81 0.03 12.39
CA TYR A 59 10.74 1.02 12.20
C TYR A 59 10.68 2.05 13.34
N GLU A 60 10.66 1.63 14.60
CA GLU A 60 10.56 2.57 15.72
C GLU A 60 11.76 3.53 15.82
N VAL A 61 12.96 3.04 15.51
CA VAL A 61 14.18 3.85 15.51
C VAL A 61 14.14 4.84 14.36
N LEU A 62 13.76 4.39 13.16
CA LEU A 62 13.65 5.27 12.00
C LEU A 62 12.58 6.33 12.23
N MET A 63 11.41 5.97 12.74
CA MET A 63 10.33 6.94 13.00
C MET A 63 10.74 8.02 14.02
N LYS A 64 11.62 7.70 14.98
CA LYS A 64 12.18 8.71 15.90
C LYS A 64 13.13 9.68 15.17
N LYS A 65 13.99 9.18 14.28
CA LYS A 65 14.87 9.99 13.42
C LYS A 65 14.04 10.89 12.50
N GLU A 66 13.10 10.33 11.75
CA GLU A 66 12.22 11.06 10.83
C GLU A 66 11.41 12.14 11.55
N LYS A 67 10.91 11.83 12.75
CA LYS A 67 10.21 12.81 13.60
C LYS A 67 11.09 14.00 14.00
N SER A 68 12.40 13.81 14.17
CA SER A 68 13.32 14.92 14.47
C SER A 68 13.60 15.82 13.26
N LEU A 69 13.43 15.31 12.03
CA LEU A 69 13.55 16.10 10.81
C LEU A 69 12.30 16.98 10.60
N GLY A 70 11.14 16.53 11.08
CA GLY A 70 9.90 17.32 11.05
C GLY A 70 9.36 17.56 9.64
N GLU A 71 9.58 16.60 8.74
CA GLU A 71 9.21 16.69 7.33
C GLU A 71 7.71 16.49 7.12
N ILE A 72 7.17 17.14 6.08
CA ILE A 72 5.77 17.04 5.68
C ILE A 72 5.64 16.07 4.52
N CYS A 73 4.75 15.09 4.66
CA CYS A 73 4.33 14.21 3.58
C CYS A 73 3.03 14.73 2.97
N HIS A 74 2.86 14.55 1.66
CA HIS A 74 1.64 14.82 0.93
C HIS A 74 0.52 13.85 1.30
N HIS A 75 0.87 12.57 1.48
CA HIS A 75 -0.03 11.51 1.91
C HIS A 75 -1.18 11.15 0.93
N ASP A 76 -1.32 11.88 -0.18
CA ASP A 76 -2.10 11.50 -1.38
C ASP A 76 -1.35 11.75 -2.70
N THR A 77 -0.34 10.93 -2.99
CA THR A 77 0.46 11.04 -4.22
C THR A 77 -0.23 10.42 -5.44
N ALA A 78 -1.50 10.80 -5.67
CA ALA A 78 -2.25 10.41 -6.85
C ALA A 78 -1.83 11.22 -8.09
N ASN A 79 -1.92 10.62 -9.29
CA ASN A 79 -1.48 11.26 -10.54
C ASN A 79 -2.20 12.59 -10.85
N HIS A 80 -3.45 12.76 -10.43
CA HIS A 80 -4.18 14.02 -10.63
C HIS A 80 -3.69 15.16 -9.74
N ASN A 81 -2.88 14.86 -8.71
CA ASN A 81 -2.23 15.86 -7.85
C ASN A 81 -0.88 16.33 -8.42
N PHE A 82 -0.39 15.72 -9.50
CA PHE A 82 0.81 16.15 -10.21
C PHE A 82 0.41 16.83 -11.53
N LEU A 83 0.53 18.16 -11.58
CA LEU A 83 0.31 18.93 -12.79
C LEU A 83 1.63 19.05 -13.56
N ILE A 84 1.63 18.67 -14.83
CA ILE A 84 2.79 18.77 -15.72
C ILE A 84 2.50 19.83 -16.76
N THR A 85 3.34 20.86 -16.84
CA THR A 85 3.21 21.92 -17.85
C THR A 85 3.76 21.47 -19.21
N GLU A 86 3.49 22.25 -20.25
CA GLU A 86 4.10 22.04 -21.58
C GLU A 86 5.64 22.13 -21.54
N SER A 87 6.19 22.92 -20.61
CA SER A 87 7.62 23.03 -20.34
C SER A 87 8.20 21.87 -19.51
N LEU A 88 7.38 20.86 -19.15
CA LEU A 88 7.72 19.74 -18.28
C LEU A 88 8.05 20.14 -16.83
N ASP A 89 7.58 21.30 -16.38
CA ASP A 89 7.61 21.66 -14.97
C ASP A 89 6.51 20.88 -14.23
N ILE A 90 6.83 20.43 -13.01
CA ILE A 90 5.92 19.64 -12.18
C ILE A 90 5.47 20.46 -10.98
N TYR A 91 4.15 20.58 -10.80
CA TYR A 91 3.51 21.22 -9.66
C TYR A 91 2.68 20.19 -8.89
N LEU A 92 2.90 20.13 -7.58
CA LEU A 92 2.09 19.33 -6.67
C LEU A 92 0.94 20.19 -6.14
N VAL A 93 -0.27 19.64 -6.11
CA VAL A 93 -1.50 20.31 -5.63
C VAL A 93 -2.26 19.41 -4.67
N ASP A 94 -3.28 19.96 -4.00
CA ASP A 94 -4.15 19.27 -3.03
C ASP A 94 -3.43 18.80 -1.74
N PHE A 95 -3.00 19.78 -0.94
CA PHE A 95 -2.27 19.57 0.32
C PHE A 95 -3.20 19.28 1.53
N ASP A 96 -4.48 18.99 1.32
CA ASP A 96 -5.47 18.82 2.40
C ASP A 96 -5.17 17.60 3.31
N TYR A 97 -4.42 16.62 2.80
CA TYR A 97 -4.02 15.42 3.53
C TYR A 97 -2.59 15.49 4.09
N CYS A 98 -1.92 16.64 3.98
CA CYS A 98 -0.56 16.78 4.44
C CYS A 98 -0.42 16.51 5.94
N ILE A 99 0.60 15.74 6.29
CA ILE A 99 0.86 15.37 7.67
C ILE A 99 2.35 15.12 7.90
N LEU A 100 2.79 15.32 9.14
CA LEU A 100 4.11 14.91 9.58
C LEU A 100 4.18 13.38 9.62
N ASP A 101 4.94 12.79 8.69
CA ASP A 101 5.24 11.37 8.58
C ASP A 101 6.62 11.16 7.96
N THR A 102 7.02 9.91 7.82
CA THR A 102 8.20 9.55 7.04
C THR A 102 7.93 9.69 5.55
N HIS A 103 8.89 10.28 4.83
CA HIS A 103 8.84 10.41 3.37
C HIS A 103 8.73 9.05 2.66
N LEU A 104 9.15 7.97 3.32
CA LEU A 104 9.04 6.60 2.81
C LEU A 104 7.60 6.16 2.55
N HIS A 105 6.62 6.71 3.27
CA HIS A 105 5.22 6.42 3.01
C HIS A 105 4.77 6.94 1.64
N ASP A 106 5.14 8.18 1.31
CA ASP A 106 4.81 8.79 0.03
C ASP A 106 5.58 8.12 -1.10
N LEU A 107 6.86 7.81 -0.89
CA LEU A 107 7.67 7.06 -1.85
C LEU A 107 7.09 5.67 -2.13
N ALA A 108 6.74 4.91 -1.09
CA ALA A 108 6.08 3.61 -1.26
C ALA A 108 4.75 3.76 -2.01
N SER A 109 3.96 4.79 -1.71
CA SER A 109 2.71 5.08 -2.41
C SER A 109 2.93 5.39 -3.89
N ILE A 110 3.95 6.18 -4.24
CA ILE A 110 4.33 6.47 -5.64
C ILE A 110 4.74 5.19 -6.36
N ILE A 111 5.60 4.37 -5.75
CA ILE A 111 6.06 3.10 -6.32
C ILE A 111 4.86 2.19 -6.58
N ILE A 112 4.04 1.92 -5.55
CA ILE A 112 2.87 1.06 -5.65
C ILE A 112 1.92 1.52 -6.76
N ARG A 113 1.65 2.83 -6.87
CA ARG A 113 0.75 3.38 -7.89
C ARG A 113 1.29 3.21 -9.31
N ASN A 114 2.62 3.24 -9.51
CA ASN A 114 3.26 3.04 -10.81
C ASN A 114 3.41 1.55 -11.18
N LEU A 115 3.47 0.64 -10.20
CA LEU A 115 3.61 -0.80 -10.45
C LEU A 115 2.26 -1.51 -10.70
N ARG A 116 1.15 -0.93 -10.24
CA ARG A 116 -0.19 -1.50 -10.47
C ARG A 116 -0.55 -1.61 -11.95
N TYR A 117 -1.52 -2.48 -12.21
CA TYR A 117 -2.17 -2.73 -13.50
C TYR A 117 -1.23 -3.33 -14.55
N GLY A 118 -0.53 -4.39 -14.16
CA GLY A 118 0.38 -5.14 -15.03
C GLY A 118 1.81 -4.58 -15.13
N ASN A 119 2.19 -3.64 -14.25
CA ASN A 119 3.49 -2.96 -14.30
C ASN A 119 4.45 -3.40 -13.18
N TRP A 120 4.18 -4.54 -12.52
CA TRP A 120 4.98 -5.08 -11.42
C TRP A 120 6.34 -5.57 -11.91
N ASN A 121 7.26 -4.63 -12.15
CA ASN A 121 8.61 -4.85 -12.66
C ASN A 121 9.63 -4.04 -11.85
N TYR A 122 10.75 -4.67 -11.52
CA TYR A 122 11.89 -4.03 -10.86
C TYR A 122 12.41 -2.80 -11.56
N SER A 123 12.54 -2.82 -12.88
CA SER A 123 13.12 -1.69 -13.60
C SER A 123 12.32 -0.41 -13.39
N ASN A 124 10.99 -0.51 -13.22
CA ASN A 124 10.14 0.64 -12.90
C ASN A 124 10.39 1.14 -11.48
N MET A 125 10.52 0.23 -10.50
CA MET A 125 10.83 0.60 -9.12
C MET A 125 12.23 1.20 -8.98
N GLU A 126 13.24 0.58 -9.58
CA GLU A 126 14.63 1.06 -9.61
C GLU A 126 14.71 2.45 -10.23
N PHE A 127 14.01 2.68 -11.37
CA PHE A 127 13.95 4.01 -11.96
C PHE A 127 13.39 5.08 -10.99
N ILE A 128 12.34 4.76 -10.24
CA ILE A 128 11.75 5.69 -9.26
C ILE A 128 12.74 5.92 -8.11
N LEU A 129 13.30 4.85 -7.54
CA LEU A 129 14.27 4.92 -6.45
C LEU A 129 15.52 5.70 -6.84
N ASP A 130 16.10 5.44 -8.00
CA ASP A 130 17.30 6.11 -8.49
C ASP A 130 17.08 7.61 -8.66
N ASN A 131 15.89 8.03 -9.13
CA ASN A 131 15.58 9.45 -9.26
C ASN A 131 15.30 10.12 -7.91
N TYR A 132 14.63 9.42 -7.00
CA TYR A 132 14.37 9.91 -5.65
C TYR A 132 15.67 10.04 -4.84
N SER A 133 16.52 9.01 -4.88
CA SER A 133 17.80 8.91 -4.16
C SER A 133 18.84 9.96 -4.55
N LYS A 134 18.67 10.63 -5.70
CA LYS A 134 19.47 11.81 -6.07
C LYS A 134 19.24 13.02 -5.15
N LYS A 135 18.11 13.06 -4.44
CA LYS A 135 17.72 14.16 -3.56
C LYS A 135 17.70 13.76 -2.09
N ILE A 136 17.10 12.62 -1.78
CA ILE A 136 17.02 12.08 -0.42
C ILE A 136 17.54 10.64 -0.48
N PRO A 137 18.73 10.34 0.09
CA PRO A 137 19.29 8.99 0.09
C PRO A 137 18.30 7.96 0.67
N VAL A 138 18.22 6.80 0.03
CA VAL A 138 17.42 5.66 0.49
C VAL A 138 18.37 4.52 0.80
N ASP A 139 18.46 4.13 2.07
CA ASP A 139 19.32 3.03 2.53
C ASP A 139 18.60 1.67 2.56
N GLU A 140 19.30 0.61 2.93
CA GLU A 140 18.75 -0.76 2.97
C GLU A 140 17.59 -0.91 3.97
N ASN A 141 17.63 -0.19 5.10
CA ASN A 141 16.52 -0.20 6.05
C ASN A 141 15.29 0.51 5.47
N ASP A 142 15.51 1.62 4.77
CA ASP A 142 14.44 2.34 4.08
C ASP A 142 13.78 1.44 3.03
N LEU A 143 14.57 0.70 2.25
CA LEU A 143 14.08 -0.29 1.29
C LEU A 143 13.27 -1.40 1.97
N TYR A 144 13.72 -1.92 3.10
CA TYR A 144 12.98 -2.93 3.87
C TYR A 144 11.65 -2.40 4.39
N LEU A 145 11.57 -1.13 4.80
CA LEU A 145 10.32 -0.51 5.21
C LEU A 145 9.38 -0.25 4.02
N ILE A 146 9.90 0.19 2.88
CA ILE A 146 9.14 0.29 1.64
C ILE A 146 8.54 -1.07 1.30
N TYR A 147 9.32 -2.16 1.39
CA TYR A 147 8.80 -3.52 1.23
C TYR A 147 7.63 -3.81 2.18
N CYS A 148 7.76 -3.51 3.48
CA CYS A 148 6.70 -3.73 4.47
C CYS A 148 5.41 -2.96 4.12
N PHE A 149 5.54 -1.71 3.66
CA PHE A 149 4.40 -0.92 3.18
C PHE A 149 3.76 -1.51 1.93
N MET A 150 4.57 -2.00 0.99
CA MET A 150 4.12 -2.62 -0.25
C MET A 150 3.46 -3.97 -0.03
N GLU A 151 3.91 -4.74 0.96
CA GLU A 151 3.36 -6.06 1.30
C GLU A 151 1.92 -5.96 1.78
N PHE A 152 1.59 -4.92 2.57
CA PHE A 152 0.24 -4.73 3.08
C PHE A 152 -0.79 -4.55 1.93
N PRO A 153 -1.92 -5.28 1.93
CA PRO A 153 -2.87 -5.31 0.82
C PRO A 153 -3.86 -4.14 0.86
N GLN A 154 -3.34 -2.92 0.74
CA GLN A 154 -4.10 -1.67 0.97
C GLN A 154 -5.37 -1.57 0.11
N ASP A 155 -5.29 -1.88 -1.19
CA ASP A 155 -6.44 -1.77 -2.09
C ASP A 155 -7.51 -2.81 -1.78
N PHE A 156 -7.11 -4.04 -1.47
CA PHE A 156 -8.03 -5.12 -1.15
C PHE A 156 -8.79 -4.85 0.16
N TRP A 157 -8.08 -4.33 1.17
CA TRP A 157 -8.70 -3.84 2.40
C TRP A 157 -9.66 -2.68 2.12
N GLN A 158 -9.24 -1.67 1.36
CA GLN A 158 -10.05 -0.49 1.09
C GLN A 158 -11.33 -0.83 0.32
N ILE A 159 -11.27 -1.73 -0.66
CA ILE A 159 -12.45 -2.21 -1.38
C ILE A 159 -13.42 -2.92 -0.42
N GLY A 160 -12.91 -3.75 0.50
CA GLY A 160 -13.71 -4.40 1.54
C GLY A 160 -14.37 -3.39 2.48
N LEU A 161 -13.63 -2.39 2.97
CA LEU A 161 -14.14 -1.33 3.83
C LEU A 161 -15.30 -0.58 3.16
N GLN A 162 -15.10 -0.16 1.91
CA GLN A 162 -16.10 0.60 1.14
C GLN A 162 -17.38 -0.21 0.89
N TYR A 163 -17.25 -1.52 0.71
CA TYR A 163 -18.37 -2.40 0.40
C TYR A 163 -19.11 -2.88 1.66
N TYR A 164 -18.41 -3.45 2.64
CA TYR A 164 -19.03 -4.11 3.80
C TYR A 164 -19.38 -3.13 4.94
N VAL A 165 -18.59 -2.07 5.13
CA VAL A 165 -18.75 -1.16 6.27
C VAL A 165 -19.35 0.17 5.85
N GLU A 166 -18.68 0.89 4.95
CA GLU A 166 -19.14 2.23 4.54
C GLU A 166 -20.39 2.18 3.65
N LYS A 167 -20.64 1.04 3.01
CA LYS A 167 -21.75 0.83 2.07
C LYS A 167 -21.84 1.98 1.08
N GLN A 168 -20.71 2.32 0.44
CA GLN A 168 -20.64 3.39 -0.53
C GLN A 168 -21.73 3.21 -1.60
N LYS A 169 -22.32 4.32 -2.05
CA LYS A 169 -23.47 4.34 -2.98
C LYS A 169 -23.07 3.99 -4.42
N TRP A 170 -22.27 2.96 -4.61
CA TRP A 170 -21.89 2.44 -5.91
C TRP A 170 -22.65 1.16 -6.22
N THR A 171 -22.81 0.90 -7.51
CA THR A 171 -23.37 -0.37 -7.98
C THR A 171 -22.42 -1.52 -7.67
N GLU A 172 -22.97 -2.72 -7.53
CA GLU A 172 -22.15 -3.92 -7.35
C GLU A 172 -21.18 -4.13 -8.51
N GLY A 173 -21.59 -3.83 -9.75
CA GLY A 173 -20.72 -3.86 -10.92
C GLY A 173 -19.47 -2.97 -10.78
N ASN A 174 -19.60 -1.79 -10.15
CA ASN A 174 -18.46 -0.91 -9.89
C ASN A 174 -17.49 -1.54 -8.88
N PHE A 175 -18.00 -2.13 -7.80
CA PHE A 175 -17.18 -2.83 -6.81
C PHE A 175 -16.50 -4.07 -7.39
N LEU A 176 -17.23 -4.88 -8.15
CA LEU A 176 -16.70 -6.03 -8.87
C LEU A 176 -15.58 -5.65 -9.83
N ARG A 177 -15.76 -4.59 -10.62
CA ARG A 177 -14.73 -4.10 -11.53
C ARG A 177 -13.46 -3.70 -10.78
N ARG A 178 -13.59 -3.02 -9.63
CA ARG A 178 -12.44 -2.65 -8.79
C ARG A 178 -11.74 -3.87 -8.19
N LEU A 179 -12.51 -4.80 -7.62
CA LEU A 179 -11.97 -6.03 -7.05
C LEU A 179 -11.25 -6.85 -8.11
N LYS A 180 -11.87 -7.08 -9.27
CA LYS A 180 -11.26 -7.79 -10.41
C LYS A 180 -9.95 -7.13 -10.86
N LYS A 181 -9.89 -5.79 -10.88
CA LYS A 181 -8.67 -5.05 -11.22
C LYS A 181 -7.56 -5.28 -10.19
N THR A 182 -7.88 -5.24 -8.90
CA THR A 182 -6.92 -5.52 -7.81
C THR A 182 -6.44 -6.96 -7.80
N THR A 183 -7.32 -7.94 -8.07
CA THR A 183 -6.97 -9.37 -8.06
C THR A 183 -6.30 -9.83 -9.34
N ALA A 184 -6.46 -9.12 -10.47
CA ALA A 184 -5.77 -9.43 -11.73
C ALA A 184 -4.24 -9.38 -11.57
N ASP A 185 -3.74 -8.39 -10.83
CA ASP A 185 -2.32 -8.21 -10.53
C ASP A 185 -1.77 -9.21 -9.50
N PHE A 186 -2.62 -10.01 -8.86
CA PHE A 186 -2.24 -10.78 -7.66
C PHE A 186 -1.00 -11.66 -7.87
N LYS A 187 -0.91 -12.33 -9.02
CA LYS A 187 0.22 -13.22 -9.33
C LYS A 187 1.52 -12.43 -9.47
N GLU A 188 1.53 -11.43 -10.36
CA GLU A 188 2.70 -10.61 -10.67
C GLU A 188 3.18 -9.83 -9.44
N ARG A 189 2.25 -9.24 -8.69
CA ARG A 189 2.56 -8.57 -7.42
C ARG A 189 3.21 -9.52 -6.41
N ASN A 190 2.73 -10.76 -6.29
CA ASN A 190 3.30 -11.71 -5.34
C ASN A 190 4.68 -12.19 -5.76
N GLU A 191 4.91 -12.39 -7.06
CA GLU A 191 6.24 -12.72 -7.59
C GLU A 191 7.21 -11.56 -7.33
N PHE A 192 6.79 -10.33 -7.64
CA PHE A 192 7.55 -9.11 -7.36
C PHE A 192 7.91 -8.98 -5.87
N LEU A 193 6.94 -9.12 -4.96
CA LEU A 193 7.16 -9.01 -3.52
C LEU A 193 8.10 -10.09 -2.98
N LYS A 194 8.01 -11.34 -3.48
CA LYS A 194 8.93 -12.41 -3.09
C LYS A 194 10.36 -12.10 -3.50
N GLU A 195 10.53 -11.64 -4.73
CA GLU A 195 11.83 -11.17 -5.20
C GLU A 195 12.31 -10.00 -4.35
N PHE A 196 11.41 -9.10 -3.93
CA PHE A 196 11.81 -7.85 -3.27
C PHE A 196 12.34 -8.17 -1.90
N TYR A 197 11.55 -8.96 -1.18
CA TYR A 197 11.95 -9.53 0.08
C TYR A 197 13.32 -10.19 0.00
N SER A 198 13.56 -11.06 -0.99
CA SER A 198 14.85 -11.75 -1.13
C SER A 198 16.05 -10.83 -1.36
N ARG A 199 15.82 -9.60 -1.83
CA ARG A 199 16.85 -8.57 -2.03
C ARG A 199 17.09 -7.75 -0.75
N VAL A 200 16.03 -7.44 0.00
CA VAL A 200 16.11 -6.57 1.19
C VAL A 200 16.21 -7.32 2.52
N SER A 201 15.99 -8.63 2.54
CA SER A 201 15.99 -9.44 3.77
C SER A 201 17.31 -10.16 4.03
N LYS A 202 18.38 -9.89 3.27
CA LYS A 202 19.65 -10.63 3.35
C LYS A 202 20.50 -10.31 4.58
N ASP A 203 20.15 -9.24 5.31
CA ASP A 203 20.97 -8.73 6.43
C ASP A 203 20.19 -8.57 7.76
N ASN A 204 19.13 -9.35 7.97
CA ASN A 204 18.47 -9.51 9.29
C ASN A 204 18.79 -10.86 9.93
#